data_AF-A0A8C1IJK3-F1
#
_entry.id   AF-A0A8C1IJK3-F1
#
_cell.length_a   1.000
_cell.length_b   1.000
_cell.length_c   1.000
_cell.angle_alpha   90.00
_cell.angle_beta   90.00
_cell.angle_gamma   90.00
#
_symmetry.space_group_name_H-M   'P 1'
#
loop_
_entity.id
_entity.type
_entity.pdbx_description
1 polymer ?
#
loop_
_entity_poly.entity_id
_entity_poly.type
_entity_poly.pdbx_seq_one_letter_code
_entity_poly.pdbx_strand_id
1 'polypeptide(L)'
;MSLTAKDKAVVKAFWGKISSKADAIGQEALGRMLTVYPQTKIYFAHWPDQSLGSAQVKKHGETVMGAITDAVGKMDDLIGGLSSLSDLHATKLRIDPGNFYILTHNILVTLAVNFPADFTAEVHVAVDKFLAALSAALADKYRLTHHSGASRASANRGTSNDKAKVSDAINKISNNRKGFFFMFFSRSI
;
A
#
# COMPACT_ATOMS: atom_id res chain seq x y z
N MET A 1 7.11 6.78 -14.61
CA MET A 1 8.55 7.07 -14.81
C MET A 1 9.32 5.83 -14.38
N SER A 2 10.34 5.40 -15.13
CA SER A 2 11.21 4.29 -14.71
C SER A 2 12.46 4.84 -14.02
N LEU A 3 12.99 4.09 -13.06
CA LEU A 3 14.25 4.43 -12.39
C LEU A 3 15.43 4.06 -13.28
N THR A 4 16.32 5.00 -13.53
CA THR A 4 17.58 4.73 -14.24
C THR A 4 18.54 3.93 -13.36
N ALA A 5 19.57 3.32 -13.94
CA ALA A 5 20.63 2.67 -13.17
C ALA A 5 21.31 3.64 -12.19
N LYS A 6 21.46 4.90 -12.60
CA LYS A 6 22.00 5.97 -11.76
C LYS A 6 21.08 6.29 -10.58
N ASP A 7 19.78 6.46 -10.82
CA ASP A 7 18.80 6.70 -9.75
C ASP A 7 18.85 5.57 -8.71
N LYS A 8 18.86 4.31 -9.16
CA LYS A 8 18.95 3.13 -8.28
C LYS A 8 20.22 3.09 -7.44
N ALA A 9 21.38 3.42 -8.04
CA ALA A 9 22.64 3.45 -7.32
C ALA A 9 22.64 4.54 -6.23
N VAL A 10 22.15 5.75 -6.56
CA VAL A 10 22.03 6.86 -5.61
C VAL A 10 21.09 6.50 -4.46
N VAL A 11 19.91 5.93 -4.77
CA VAL A 11 18.96 5.48 -3.75
C VAL A 11 19.60 4.46 -2.83
N LYS A 12 20.24 3.40 -3.34
CA LYS A 12 20.91 2.38 -2.51
C LYS A 12 22.00 2.98 -1.62
N ALA A 13 22.85 3.85 -2.18
CA ALA A 13 23.92 4.49 -1.44
C ALA A 13 23.39 5.37 -0.30
N PHE A 14 22.37 6.18 -0.58
CA PHE A 14 21.73 7.01 0.43
C PHE A 14 20.97 6.17 1.47
N TRP A 15 20.29 5.09 1.03
CA TRP A 15 19.58 4.20 1.95
C TRP A 15 20.50 3.52 2.97
N GLY A 16 21.72 3.17 2.54
CA GLY A 16 22.77 2.67 3.43
C GLY A 16 23.08 3.64 4.58
N LYS A 17 23.12 4.95 4.31
CA LYS A 17 23.38 5.99 5.32
C LYS A 17 22.24 6.15 6.33
N ILE A 18 20.99 6.03 5.89
CA ILE A 18 19.83 6.26 6.77
C ILE A 18 19.40 5.01 7.55
N SER A 19 19.88 3.83 7.17
CA SER A 19 19.43 2.53 7.69
C SER A 19 19.42 2.45 9.23
N SER A 20 20.43 2.99 9.91
CA SER A 20 20.52 3.02 11.37
C SER A 20 19.52 3.96 12.07
N LYS A 21 18.85 4.83 11.31
CA LYS A 21 17.83 5.78 11.79
C LYS A 21 16.46 5.57 11.13
N ALA A 22 16.28 4.47 10.39
CA ALA A 22 15.05 4.21 9.63
C ALA A 22 13.79 4.29 10.51
N ASP A 23 13.84 3.73 11.72
CA ASP A 23 12.72 3.73 12.66
C ASP A 23 12.31 5.15 13.08
N ALA A 24 13.29 5.98 13.44
CA ALA A 24 13.06 7.37 13.83
C ALA A 24 12.51 8.20 12.65
N ILE A 25 13.02 7.98 11.43
CA ILE A 25 12.53 8.62 10.21
C ILE A 25 11.08 8.22 9.95
N GLY A 26 10.74 6.94 10.11
CA GLY A 26 9.39 6.42 9.92
C GLY A 26 8.39 7.00 10.92
N GLN A 27 8.76 7.02 12.19
CA GLN A 27 7.97 7.66 13.25
C GLN A 27 7.70 9.13 12.92
N GLU A 28 8.75 9.89 12.57
CA GLU A 28 8.62 11.32 12.29
C GLU A 28 7.77 11.57 11.05
N ALA A 29 8.03 10.86 9.94
CA ALA A 29 7.27 11.02 8.71
C ALA A 29 5.78 10.68 8.88
N LEU A 30 5.47 9.59 9.58
CA LEU A 30 4.08 9.22 9.85
C LEU A 30 3.40 10.20 10.80
N GLY A 31 4.08 10.63 11.87
CA GLY A 31 3.56 11.63 12.79
C GLY A 31 3.29 12.99 12.11
N ARG A 32 4.20 13.43 11.22
CA ARG A 32 4.00 14.62 10.38
C ARG A 32 2.79 14.46 9.47
N MET A 33 2.63 13.31 8.82
CA MET A 33 1.46 13.03 7.99
C MET A 33 0.16 13.17 8.78
N LEU A 34 0.04 12.50 9.94
CA LEU A 34 -1.18 12.56 10.75
C LEU A 34 -1.48 13.97 11.29
N THR A 35 -0.44 14.77 11.53
CA THR A 35 -0.59 16.14 12.04
C THR A 35 -1.01 17.11 10.94
N VAL A 36 -0.32 17.10 9.80
CA VAL A 36 -0.49 18.06 8.70
C VAL A 36 -1.65 17.68 7.78
N TYR A 37 -1.97 16.39 7.69
CA TYR A 37 -2.99 15.83 6.82
C TYR A 37 -4.02 15.05 7.64
N PRO A 38 -4.86 15.73 8.45
CA PRO A 38 -5.76 15.07 9.41
C PRO A 38 -6.78 14.15 8.75
N GLN A 39 -7.10 14.31 7.47
CA GLN A 39 -7.95 13.38 6.72
C GLN A 39 -7.37 11.96 6.66
N THR A 40 -6.05 11.81 6.81
CA THR A 40 -5.39 10.49 6.84
C THR A 40 -5.67 9.71 8.13
N LYS A 41 -6.11 10.40 9.20
CA LYS A 41 -6.41 9.77 10.50
C LYS A 41 -7.55 8.77 10.45
N ILE A 42 -8.44 8.85 9.45
CA ILE A 42 -9.58 7.94 9.29
C ILE A 42 -9.15 6.48 9.23
N TYR A 43 -7.98 6.19 8.66
CA TYR A 43 -7.44 4.83 8.53
C TYR A 43 -6.87 4.29 9.86
N PHE A 44 -6.64 5.17 10.82
CA PHE A 44 -6.02 4.87 12.12
C PHE A 44 -6.98 5.12 13.29
N ALA A 45 -8.29 5.31 13.03
CA ALA A 45 -9.29 5.64 14.05
C ALA A 45 -9.39 4.61 15.20
N HIS A 46 -8.90 3.39 14.97
CA HIS A 46 -8.82 2.33 15.97
C HIS A 46 -7.64 2.49 16.96
N TRP A 47 -6.70 3.41 16.70
CA TRP A 47 -5.62 3.72 17.63
C TRP A 47 -6.12 4.64 18.74
N PRO A 48 -5.82 4.35 20.01
CA PRO A 48 -6.22 5.21 21.13
C PRO A 48 -5.44 6.54 21.13
N ASP A 49 -4.26 6.58 20.49
CA ASP A 49 -3.45 7.78 20.37
C ASP A 49 -2.74 7.86 19.00
N GLN A 50 -3.00 8.95 18.29
CA GLN A 50 -2.44 9.27 16.97
C GLN A 50 -1.51 10.49 17.01
N SER A 51 -1.13 10.93 18.22
CA SER A 51 -0.22 12.05 18.43
C SER A 51 1.20 11.71 17.97
N LEU A 52 1.97 12.76 17.70
CA LEU A 52 3.39 12.62 17.39
C LEU A 52 4.11 11.90 18.55
N GLY A 53 4.73 10.76 18.26
CA GLY A 53 5.49 10.00 19.25
C GLY A 53 4.69 8.98 20.07
N SER A 54 3.39 8.80 19.78
CA SER A 54 2.61 7.70 20.33
C SER A 54 3.23 6.35 19.99
N ALA A 55 2.98 5.34 20.82
CA ALA A 55 3.52 3.99 20.61
C ALA A 55 3.04 3.37 19.28
N GLN A 56 1.80 3.67 18.88
CA GLN A 56 1.19 3.20 17.65
C GLN A 56 1.85 3.83 16.42
N VAL A 57 2.08 5.16 16.46
CA VAL A 57 2.77 5.88 15.38
C VAL A 57 4.21 5.40 15.23
N LYS A 58 4.93 5.17 16.34
CA LYS A 58 6.28 4.59 16.33
C LYS A 58 6.32 3.24 15.63
N LYS A 59 5.55 2.28 16.15
CA LYS A 59 5.51 0.91 15.65
C LYS A 59 5.07 0.84 14.18
N HIS A 60 4.10 1.65 13.78
CA HIS A 60 3.67 1.65 12.39
C HIS A 60 4.67 2.36 11.47
N GLY A 61 5.33 3.42 11.94
CA GLY A 61 6.42 4.08 11.22
C GLY A 61 7.58 3.12 10.92
N GLU A 62 7.97 2.29 11.89
CA GLU A 62 8.93 1.20 11.72
C GLU A 62 8.48 0.22 10.62
N THR A 63 7.20 -0.21 10.68
CA THR A 63 6.61 -1.13 9.69
C THR A 63 6.68 -0.55 8.28
N VAL A 64 6.34 0.73 8.13
CA VAL A 64 6.41 1.46 6.85
C VAL A 64 7.84 1.50 6.33
N MET A 65 8.81 1.88 7.17
CA MET A 65 10.20 2.01 6.74
C MET A 65 10.85 0.66 6.44
N GLY A 66 10.44 -0.42 7.13
CA GLY A 66 10.79 -1.79 6.76
C GLY A 66 10.32 -2.14 5.34
N ALA A 67 9.05 -1.87 5.03
CA ALA A 67 8.50 -2.12 3.69
C ALA A 67 9.19 -1.30 2.58
N ILE A 68 9.56 -0.04 2.86
CA ILE A 68 10.31 0.79 1.91
C ILE A 68 11.74 0.29 1.74
N THR A 69 12.38 -0.18 2.81
CA THR A 69 13.71 -0.80 2.74
C THR A 69 13.69 -2.06 1.88
N ASP A 70 12.68 -2.90 2.04
CA ASP A 70 12.48 -4.06 1.15
C ASP A 70 12.26 -3.62 -0.30
N ALA A 71 11.55 -2.52 -0.53
CA ALA A 71 11.32 -1.96 -1.87
C ALA A 71 12.60 -1.43 -2.54
N VAL A 72 13.56 -0.89 -1.77
CA VAL A 72 14.90 -0.52 -2.28
C VAL A 72 15.63 -1.75 -2.85
N GLY A 73 15.43 -2.93 -2.24
CA GLY A 73 15.93 -4.20 -2.76
C GLY A 73 15.22 -4.70 -4.04
N LYS A 74 14.07 -4.12 -4.38
CA LYS A 74 13.17 -4.56 -5.47
C LYS A 74 12.98 -3.51 -6.57
N MET A 75 13.86 -2.51 -6.67
CA MET A 75 13.74 -1.41 -7.65
C MET A 75 13.76 -1.84 -9.13
N ASP A 76 14.14 -3.09 -9.43
CA ASP A 76 14.06 -3.65 -10.79
C ASP A 76 12.63 -4.11 -11.15
N ASP A 77 11.83 -4.52 -10.16
CA ASP A 77 10.42 -4.88 -10.31
C ASP A 77 9.62 -4.52 -9.05
N LEU A 78 9.22 -3.25 -8.95
CA LEU A 78 8.41 -2.77 -7.83
C LEU A 78 6.97 -3.29 -7.88
N ILE A 79 6.41 -3.50 -9.08
CA ILE A 79 5.02 -3.95 -9.23
C ILE A 79 4.88 -5.40 -8.74
N GLY A 80 5.73 -6.30 -9.23
CA GLY A 80 5.76 -7.68 -8.73
C GLY A 80 6.18 -7.74 -7.26
N GLY A 81 7.23 -6.99 -6.90
CA GLY A 81 7.79 -6.97 -5.56
C GLY A 81 6.88 -6.45 -4.45
N LEU A 82 5.91 -5.59 -4.78
CA LEU A 82 4.94 -4.99 -3.86
C LEU A 82 3.50 -5.49 -4.07
N SER A 83 3.26 -6.46 -4.95
CA SER A 83 1.93 -6.92 -5.34
C SER A 83 1.04 -7.29 -4.14
N SER A 84 1.56 -8.08 -3.18
CA SER A 84 0.82 -8.46 -1.97
C SER A 84 0.50 -7.27 -1.05
N LEU A 85 1.40 -6.29 -0.99
CA LEU A 85 1.21 -5.08 -0.20
C LEU A 85 0.18 -4.15 -0.85
N SER A 86 0.20 -4.05 -2.18
CA SER A 86 -0.81 -3.34 -2.98
C SER A 86 -2.19 -3.96 -2.76
N ASP A 87 -2.33 -5.29 -2.83
CA ASP A 87 -3.59 -5.98 -2.58
C ASP A 87 -4.12 -5.76 -1.16
N LEU A 88 -3.25 -5.85 -0.15
CA LEU A 88 -3.60 -5.55 1.24
C LEU A 88 -4.19 -4.15 1.38
N HIS A 89 -3.50 -3.14 0.83
CA HIS A 89 -3.94 -1.75 0.93
C HIS A 89 -5.23 -1.51 0.15
N ALA A 90 -5.37 -2.09 -1.04
CA ALA A 90 -6.53 -1.89 -1.91
C ALA A 90 -7.80 -2.55 -1.39
N THR A 91 -7.70 -3.78 -0.87
CA THR A 91 -8.88 -4.60 -0.60
C THR A 91 -9.29 -4.62 0.86
N LYS A 92 -8.32 -4.77 1.77
CA LYS A 92 -8.57 -4.92 3.21
C LYS A 92 -8.53 -3.58 3.92
N LEU A 93 -7.46 -2.81 3.73
CA LEU A 93 -7.28 -1.52 4.41
C LEU A 93 -8.04 -0.38 3.72
N ARG A 94 -8.28 -0.52 2.41
CA ARG A 94 -9.01 0.45 1.56
C ARG A 94 -8.46 1.88 1.71
N ILE A 95 -7.14 2.01 1.72
CA ILE A 95 -6.46 3.30 1.81
C ILE A 95 -6.64 4.05 0.49
N ASP A 96 -7.04 5.32 0.50
CA ASP A 96 -7.08 6.08 -0.75
C ASP A 96 -5.64 6.20 -1.32
N PRO A 97 -5.41 5.84 -2.59
CA PRO A 97 -4.06 5.77 -3.16
C PRO A 97 -3.35 7.12 -3.23
N GLY A 98 -4.09 8.24 -3.15
CA GLY A 98 -3.50 9.58 -3.02
C GLY A 98 -2.69 9.75 -1.73
N ASN A 99 -3.03 9.01 -0.66
CA ASN A 99 -2.30 9.10 0.60
C ASN A 99 -0.89 8.50 0.54
N PHE A 100 -0.59 7.63 -0.42
CA PHE A 100 0.79 7.16 -0.62
C PHE A 100 1.72 8.32 -0.97
N TYR A 101 1.28 9.22 -1.87
CA TYR A 101 2.05 10.40 -2.24
C TYR A 101 2.19 11.42 -1.10
N ILE A 102 1.19 11.50 -0.22
CA ILE A 102 1.28 12.32 0.99
C ILE A 102 2.36 11.76 1.92
N LEU A 103 2.36 10.45 2.16
CA LEU A 103 3.35 9.81 3.01
C LEU A 103 4.77 9.97 2.44
N THR A 104 4.95 9.76 1.13
CA THR A 104 6.26 9.91 0.49
C THR A 104 6.79 11.33 0.59
N HIS A 105 5.94 12.34 0.45
CA HIS A 105 6.35 13.72 0.66
C HIS A 105 6.82 13.98 2.09
N ASN A 106 6.11 13.46 3.10
CA ASN A 106 6.53 13.58 4.50
C ASN A 106 7.87 12.85 4.75
N ILE A 107 8.11 11.71 4.07
CA ILE A 107 9.40 11.02 4.13
C ILE A 107 10.51 11.89 3.54
N LEU A 108 10.32 12.49 2.35
CA LEU A 108 11.31 13.38 1.74
C LEU A 108 11.68 14.54 2.66
N VAL A 109 10.69 15.18 3.29
CA VAL A 109 10.91 16.25 4.27
C VAL A 109 11.73 15.75 5.45
N THR A 110 11.36 14.62 6.04
CA THR A 110 12.09 14.03 7.17
C THR A 110 13.54 13.67 6.81
N LEU A 111 13.77 13.13 5.61
CA LEU A 111 15.11 12.81 5.12
C LEU A 111 15.96 14.08 4.96
N ALA A 112 15.40 15.14 4.38
CA ALA A 112 16.09 16.41 4.20
C ALA A 112 16.46 17.07 5.53
N VAL A 113 15.56 17.03 6.53
CA VAL A 113 15.78 17.60 7.86
C VAL A 113 16.86 16.84 8.64
N ASN A 114 16.86 15.51 8.55
CA ASN A 114 17.74 14.67 9.37
C ASN A 114 19.12 14.40 8.72
N PHE A 115 19.25 14.59 7.41
CA PHE A 115 20.48 14.36 6.65
C PHE A 115 20.82 15.52 5.71
N PRO A 116 20.84 16.78 6.17
CA PRO A 116 20.94 17.95 5.27
C PRO A 116 22.25 17.99 4.47
N ALA A 117 23.34 17.43 5.02
CA ALA A 117 24.62 17.35 4.32
C ALA A 117 24.65 16.25 3.23
N ASP A 118 23.89 15.17 3.42
CA ASP A 118 23.86 14.03 2.51
C ASP A 118 22.69 14.08 1.51
N PHE A 119 21.64 14.83 1.83
CA PHE A 119 20.43 14.98 1.01
C PHE A 119 20.60 16.06 -0.05
N THR A 120 21.57 15.85 -0.94
CA THR A 120 21.88 16.76 -2.06
C THR A 120 20.73 16.80 -3.07
N ALA A 121 20.75 17.76 -4.01
CA ALA A 121 19.76 17.84 -5.08
C ALA A 121 19.68 16.55 -5.91
N GLU A 122 20.80 15.88 -6.15
CA GLU A 122 20.84 14.60 -6.86
C GLU A 122 20.18 13.48 -6.06
N VAL A 123 20.45 13.40 -4.75
CA VAL A 123 19.81 12.43 -3.86
C VAL A 123 18.31 12.68 -3.79
N HIS A 124 17.90 13.95 -3.62
CA HIS A 124 16.49 14.32 -3.57
C HIS A 124 15.75 13.84 -4.83
N VAL A 125 16.25 14.16 -6.02
CA VAL A 125 15.61 13.75 -7.28
C VAL A 125 15.55 12.22 -7.42
N ALA A 126 16.61 11.50 -7.07
CA ALA A 126 16.62 10.04 -7.16
C ALA A 126 15.64 9.38 -6.18
N VAL A 127 15.60 9.85 -4.93
CA VAL A 127 14.69 9.35 -3.90
C VAL A 127 13.24 9.71 -4.21
N ASP A 128 12.96 10.91 -4.69
CA ASP A 128 11.61 11.33 -5.11
C ASP A 128 11.08 10.44 -6.24
N LYS A 129 11.89 10.21 -7.28
CA LYS A 129 11.52 9.26 -8.36
C LYS A 129 11.24 7.86 -7.81
N PHE A 130 12.06 7.37 -6.89
CA PHE A 130 11.88 6.04 -6.29
C PHE A 130 10.57 5.97 -5.50
N LEU A 131 10.31 6.93 -4.63
CA LEU A 131 9.10 6.99 -3.83
C LEU A 131 7.83 7.20 -4.69
N ALA A 132 7.93 7.95 -5.79
CA ALA A 132 6.87 8.09 -6.77
C ALA A 132 6.58 6.77 -7.49
N ALA A 133 7.62 6.02 -7.87
CA ALA A 133 7.49 4.69 -8.49
C ALA A 133 6.90 3.66 -7.50
N LEU A 134 7.33 3.70 -6.23
CA LEU A 134 6.79 2.89 -5.14
C LEU A 134 5.30 3.17 -4.93
N SER A 135 4.90 4.45 -4.87
CA SER A 135 3.49 4.84 -4.72
C SER A 135 2.65 4.36 -5.91
N ALA A 136 3.17 4.48 -7.13
CA ALA A 136 2.51 3.99 -8.32
C ALA A 136 2.34 2.45 -8.30
N ALA A 137 3.36 1.71 -7.84
CA ALA A 137 3.28 0.26 -7.68
C ALA A 137 2.27 -0.16 -6.60
N LEU A 138 2.21 0.56 -5.47
CA LEU A 138 1.17 0.32 -4.45
C LEU A 138 -0.24 0.61 -4.97
N ALA A 139 -0.38 1.58 -5.87
CA ALA A 139 -1.65 1.91 -6.52
C ALA A 139 -2.06 0.94 -7.65
N ASP A 140 -1.21 -0.01 -8.05
CA ASP A 140 -1.46 -0.88 -9.20
C ASP A 140 -2.78 -1.65 -9.10
N LYS A 141 -3.02 -2.34 -7.97
CA LYS A 141 -4.24 -3.13 -7.75
C LYS A 141 -5.52 -2.29 -7.61
N TYR A 142 -5.41 -1.00 -7.29
CA TYR A 142 -6.56 -0.09 -7.26
C TYR A 142 -7.12 0.18 -8.65
N ARG A 143 -6.26 0.21 -9.68
CA ARG A 143 -6.70 0.44 -11.06
C ARG A 143 -7.48 -0.74 -11.61
N LEU A 144 -7.18 -1.95 -11.13
CA LEU A 144 -7.85 -3.18 -11.53
C LEU A 144 -9.24 -3.32 -10.89
N THR A 145 -9.47 -2.79 -9.68
CA THR A 145 -10.79 -2.89 -9.03
C THR A 145 -11.83 -2.00 -9.71
N HIS A 146 -11.45 -0.82 -10.21
CA HIS A 146 -12.37 0.09 -10.93
C HIS A 146 -12.64 -0.32 -12.40
N HIS A 147 -11.69 -0.98 -13.08
CA HIS A 147 -11.91 -1.47 -14.45
C HIS A 147 -12.39 -2.94 -14.52
N SER A 148 -12.37 -3.69 -13.42
CA SER A 148 -12.86 -5.09 -13.43
C SER A 148 -14.38 -5.22 -13.61
N GLY A 149 -15.15 -4.13 -13.47
CA GLY A 149 -16.55 -4.08 -13.88
C GLY A 149 -16.76 -4.08 -15.39
N ALA A 150 -15.77 -3.64 -16.18
CA ALA A 150 -15.86 -3.53 -17.63
C ALA A 150 -15.01 -4.58 -18.39
N SER A 151 -13.89 -5.03 -17.82
CA SER A 151 -12.95 -5.95 -18.51
C SER A 151 -13.24 -7.44 -18.29
N ARG A 152 -13.90 -7.84 -17.18
CA ARG A 152 -14.29 -9.26 -16.97
C ARG A 152 -15.40 -9.75 -17.90
N ALA A 153 -16.07 -8.86 -18.64
CA ALA A 153 -17.06 -9.23 -19.64
C ALA A 153 -16.44 -9.80 -20.94
N SER A 154 -15.16 -9.53 -21.22
CA SER A 154 -14.53 -9.93 -22.49
C SER A 154 -13.73 -11.24 -22.41
N ALA A 155 -13.34 -11.70 -21.21
CA ALA A 155 -12.44 -12.85 -21.06
C ALA A 155 -13.14 -14.20 -20.84
N ASN A 156 -14.48 -14.23 -20.79
CA ASN A 156 -15.24 -15.49 -20.61
C ASN A 156 -16.14 -15.82 -21.81
N ARG A 157 -15.54 -15.95 -22.99
CA ARG A 157 -16.10 -16.76 -24.08
C ARG A 157 -15.57 -18.19 -23.98
N GLY A 158 -15.93 -18.86 -22.87
CA GLY A 158 -15.94 -20.32 -22.82
C GLY A 158 -16.95 -20.85 -23.83
N THR A 159 -16.57 -21.92 -24.55
CA THR A 159 -17.39 -22.59 -25.55
C THR A 159 -18.70 -23.08 -24.91
N SER A 160 -19.77 -23.18 -25.72
CA SER A 160 -21.15 -23.35 -25.22
C SER A 160 -21.37 -24.58 -24.32
N ASN A 161 -20.47 -25.56 -24.35
CA ASN A 161 -20.53 -26.76 -23.52
C ASN A 161 -20.16 -26.54 -22.04
N ASP A 162 -19.37 -25.52 -21.71
CA ASP A 162 -18.96 -25.28 -20.32
C ASP A 162 -20.00 -24.47 -19.53
N LYS A 163 -20.79 -23.63 -20.21
CA LYS A 163 -21.85 -22.84 -19.55
C LYS A 163 -23.00 -23.70 -19.03
N ALA A 164 -23.32 -24.81 -19.69
CA ALA A 164 -24.33 -25.76 -19.22
C ALA A 164 -23.89 -26.46 -17.92
N LYS A 165 -22.63 -26.91 -17.85
CA LYS A 165 -22.07 -27.55 -16.64
C LYS A 165 -21.99 -26.61 -15.44
N VAL A 166 -21.65 -25.34 -15.67
CA VAL A 166 -21.55 -24.32 -14.60
C VAL A 166 -22.95 -23.94 -14.09
N SER A 167 -23.95 -23.85 -14.96
CA SER A 167 -25.34 -23.60 -14.56
C SER A 167 -25.90 -24.72 -13.69
N ASP A 168 -25.63 -25.98 -14.04
CA ASP A 168 -26.05 -27.14 -13.25
C ASP A 168 -25.33 -27.22 -11.90
N ALA A 169 -24.04 -26.87 -11.85
CA ALA A 169 -23.27 -26.82 -10.61
C ALA A 169 -23.78 -25.70 -9.66
N ILE A 170 -24.13 -24.53 -10.20
CA ILE A 170 -24.67 -23.40 -9.42
C ILE A 170 -26.06 -23.73 -8.86
N ASN A 171 -26.93 -24.38 -9.64
CA ASN A 171 -28.25 -24.80 -9.18
C ASN A 171 -28.17 -25.88 -8.09
N LYS A 172 -27.19 -26.79 -8.16
CA LYS A 172 -26.95 -27.81 -7.12
C LYS A 172 -26.45 -27.20 -5.80
N ILE A 173 -25.65 -26.14 -5.86
CA ILE A 173 -25.16 -25.40 -4.68
C ILE A 173 -26.24 -24.49 -4.09
N SER A 174 -27.10 -23.89 -4.92
CA SER A 174 -28.21 -23.03 -4.49
C SER A 174 -29.28 -23.80 -3.72
N ASN A 175 -29.63 -25.02 -4.17
CA ASN A 175 -30.60 -25.86 -3.45
C ASN A 175 -30.06 -26.41 -2.12
N ASN A 176 -28.73 -26.52 -1.94
CA ASN A 176 -28.15 -26.99 -0.69
C ASN A 176 -27.96 -25.89 0.37
N ARG A 177 -28.17 -24.60 0.02
CA ARG A 177 -28.04 -23.46 0.94
C ARG A 177 -29.36 -22.89 1.47
N LYS A 178 -30.50 -23.49 1.11
CA LYS A 178 -31.79 -23.13 1.72
C LYS A 178 -32.03 -23.76 3.10
N GLY A 179 -31.15 -24.65 3.56
CA GLY A 179 -31.23 -25.29 4.88
C GLY A 179 -30.42 -24.61 6.00
N PHE A 180 -29.60 -23.58 5.71
CA PHE A 180 -28.65 -23.04 6.69
C PHE A 180 -28.90 -21.57 7.10
N PHE A 181 -29.96 -20.94 6.60
CA PHE A 181 -30.24 -19.52 6.83
C PHE A 181 -31.39 -19.27 7.84
N PHE A 182 -31.67 -20.21 8.75
CA PHE A 182 -32.73 -20.03 9.76
C PHE A 182 -32.25 -20.19 11.22
N MET A 183 -30.98 -19.96 11.53
CA MET A 183 -30.47 -20.19 12.90
C MET A 183 -29.61 -19.08 13.51
N PHE A 184 -29.74 -17.81 13.08
CA PHE A 184 -28.94 -16.72 13.68
C PHE A 184 -29.66 -15.39 13.86
N PHE A 185 -30.97 -15.41 14.09
CA PHE A 185 -31.70 -14.24 14.62
C PHE A 185 -32.74 -14.67 15.66
N SER A 186 -32.30 -14.95 16.88
CA SER A 186 -33.10 -14.75 18.10
C SER A 186 -32.27 -15.05 19.36
N ARG A 187 -31.87 -14.00 20.08
CA ARG A 187 -31.73 -13.91 21.56
C ARG A 187 -30.72 -12.84 21.96
N SER A 188 -31.23 -11.65 22.26
CA SER A 188 -30.74 -10.74 23.30
C SER A 188 -31.83 -9.69 23.54
N ILE A 189 -32.88 -10.12 24.23
CA ILE A 189 -33.57 -9.35 25.26
C ILE A 189 -33.31 -10.13 26.55
#